data_AF-A0A673IWN6-F1
#
_entry.id   AF-A0A673IWN6-F1
#
_cell.length_a   1.000
_cell.length_b   1.000
_cell.length_c   1.000
_cell.angle_alpha   90.00
_cell.angle_beta   90.00
_cell.angle_gamma   90.00
#
_symmetry.space_group_name_H-M   'P 1'
#
loop_
_entity.id
_entity.type
_entity.pdbx_description
1 polymer ?
#
loop_
_entity_poly.entity_id
_entity_poly.type
_entity_poly.pdbx_seq_one_letter_code
_entity_poly.pdbx_strand_id
1 'polypeptide(L)'
;MDHVSDSFLETNVPLLVLIEAAKNGNEKEVKEYAQVFREHANKLIEVANLACSISNNEEGVKLVRMAASQLETLCPQVINAALALAAKPNSKVAQDNMDLFKDQWEKQVRVLTDAVDDITSIDDFLSVSENHILEDVNKCVIALQEKDVDGLDRTAGAIRGRAARVVHVVTSEMDNYEPGVYTEKVLEATKLLTDTVMPRFTEQIEAAVEALSANPSQPVDENEFIDASRLVYDGVRDIRKAVLMIRTPEELDDSDFETEDFDSRSRTSVQTEDDQLIAGQSARVRVGAFVVHIRALVSCLASVWSHLGNRMIMMEMTDFTRGKGPLKNTSDVISAAKKIAEAGSRMDKLGRAIADQVDSAMSLIQAAKNLMNSVVSTVKASYVASTKYQKSQGMQNLNMPAISWKMKAPEKKPLVKREKQDDGQTNKVKRSSQKKHINPVQALSEFKAMDSI
;
A
#
# COMPACT_ATOMS: atom_id res chain seq x y z
N MET A 1 -4.69 -6.63 -11.61
CA MET A 1 -4.80 -5.17 -11.48
C MET A 1 -4.08 -4.46 -12.62
N ASP A 2 -2.84 -4.83 -12.96
CA ASP A 2 -2.12 -4.23 -14.11
C ASP A 2 -2.95 -4.19 -15.39
N HIS A 3 -3.59 -5.31 -15.75
CA HIS A 3 -4.47 -5.37 -16.92
C HIS A 3 -5.70 -4.43 -16.87
N VAL A 4 -6.28 -4.21 -15.69
CA VAL A 4 -7.42 -3.29 -15.46
C VAL A 4 -6.93 -1.85 -15.62
N SER A 5 -5.73 -1.58 -15.10
CA SER A 5 -5.07 -0.28 -15.16
C SER A 5 -4.73 0.11 -16.59
N ASP A 6 -4.18 -0.81 -17.41
CA ASP A 6 -3.75 -0.50 -18.77
C ASP A 6 -4.88 -0.56 -19.81
N SER A 7 -5.74 -1.58 -19.73
CA SER A 7 -6.73 -1.84 -20.78
C SER A 7 -7.93 -0.90 -20.71
N PHE A 8 -8.16 -0.24 -19.57
CA PHE A 8 -9.27 0.69 -19.38
C PHE A 8 -8.88 2.18 -19.48
N LEU A 9 -7.68 2.49 -19.99
CA LEU A 9 -7.22 3.88 -20.21
C LEU A 9 -7.83 4.51 -21.46
N GLU A 10 -7.69 3.86 -22.61
CA GLU A 10 -8.10 4.40 -23.91
C GLU A 10 -9.15 3.52 -24.58
N THR A 11 -10.33 3.46 -23.99
CA THR A 11 -11.35 2.48 -24.42
C THR A 11 -12.07 2.83 -25.73
N ASN A 12 -11.97 4.09 -26.18
CA ASN A 12 -12.74 4.61 -27.32
C ASN A 12 -11.89 4.88 -28.59
N VAL A 13 -10.55 4.86 -28.50
CA VAL A 13 -9.69 5.23 -29.64
C VAL A 13 -9.93 4.33 -30.86
N PRO A 14 -9.99 2.99 -30.74
CA PRO A 14 -10.27 2.13 -31.90
C PRO A 14 -11.64 2.39 -32.54
N LEU A 15 -12.64 2.79 -31.74
CA LEU A 15 -13.96 3.16 -32.24
C LEU A 15 -13.92 4.45 -33.06
N LEU A 16 -13.24 5.49 -32.55
CA LEU A 16 -13.15 6.77 -33.24
C LEU A 16 -12.44 6.63 -34.60
N VAL A 17 -11.35 5.87 -34.66
CA VAL A 17 -10.63 5.59 -35.92
C VAL A 17 -11.52 4.81 -36.90
N LEU A 18 -12.26 3.80 -36.41
CA LEU A 18 -13.23 3.05 -37.23
C LEU A 18 -14.32 3.95 -37.82
N ILE A 19 -14.90 4.84 -37.00
CA ILE A 19 -15.95 5.77 -37.43
C ILE A 19 -15.41 6.76 -38.45
N GLU A 20 -14.19 7.26 -38.26
CA GLU A 20 -13.57 8.21 -39.20
C GLU A 20 -13.35 7.57 -40.57
N ALA A 21 -12.83 6.33 -40.62
CA ALA A 21 -12.72 5.58 -41.88
C ALA A 21 -14.09 5.36 -42.55
N ALA A 22 -15.14 5.11 -41.75
CA ALA A 22 -16.50 4.95 -42.25
C ALA A 22 -17.09 6.26 -42.82
N LYS A 23 -16.86 7.39 -42.16
CA LYS A 23 -17.27 8.72 -42.64
C LYS A 23 -16.59 9.10 -43.96
N ASN A 24 -15.36 8.65 -44.16
CA ASN A 24 -14.62 8.84 -45.42
C ASN A 24 -15.05 7.87 -46.54
N GLY A 25 -15.91 6.89 -46.26
CA GLY A 25 -16.37 5.92 -47.25
C GLY A 25 -15.34 4.86 -47.63
N ASN A 26 -14.29 4.70 -46.82
CA ASN A 26 -13.19 3.78 -47.10
C ASN A 26 -13.53 2.36 -46.63
N GLU A 27 -14.35 1.62 -47.39
CA GLU A 27 -14.81 0.27 -47.00
C GLU A 27 -13.68 -0.72 -46.66
N LYS A 28 -12.51 -0.58 -47.31
CA LYS A 28 -11.35 -1.43 -47.04
C LYS A 28 -10.75 -1.15 -45.67
N GLU A 29 -10.48 0.12 -45.36
CA GLU A 29 -9.94 0.56 -44.07
C GLU A 29 -10.91 0.23 -42.94
N VAL A 30 -12.22 0.39 -43.15
CA VAL A 30 -13.24 0.02 -42.17
C VAL A 30 -13.16 -1.45 -41.79
N LYS A 31 -12.86 -2.36 -42.73
CA LYS A 31 -12.67 -3.79 -42.42
C LYS A 31 -11.41 -4.05 -41.60
N GLU A 32 -10.32 -3.34 -41.91
CA GLU A 32 -9.06 -3.44 -41.17
C GLU A 32 -9.22 -2.90 -39.74
N TYR A 33 -9.80 -1.71 -39.58
CA TYR A 33 -10.06 -1.12 -38.26
C TYR A 33 -11.16 -1.85 -37.48
N ALA A 34 -12.12 -2.49 -38.14
CA ALA A 34 -13.12 -3.32 -37.47
C ALA A 34 -12.47 -4.53 -36.79
N GLN A 35 -11.39 -5.08 -37.35
CA GLN A 35 -10.64 -6.15 -36.69
C GLN A 35 -9.93 -5.62 -35.44
N VAL A 36 -9.24 -4.48 -35.54
CA VAL A 36 -8.57 -3.84 -34.39
C VAL A 36 -9.56 -3.51 -33.27
N PHE A 37 -10.72 -2.94 -33.62
CA PHE A 37 -11.79 -2.65 -32.67
C PHE A 37 -12.32 -3.92 -31.98
N ARG A 38 -12.51 -5.01 -32.73
CA ARG A 38 -12.95 -6.30 -32.17
C ARG A 38 -11.90 -6.92 -31.25
N GLU A 39 -10.63 -6.89 -31.63
CA GLU A 39 -9.54 -7.38 -30.79
C GLU A 39 -9.44 -6.59 -29.49
N HIS A 40 -9.59 -5.26 -29.56
CA HIS A 40 -9.66 -4.41 -28.38
C HIS A 40 -10.87 -4.74 -27.49
N ALA A 41 -12.07 -4.91 -28.08
CA ALA A 41 -13.26 -5.33 -27.34
C ALA A 41 -13.07 -6.67 -26.62
N ASN A 42 -12.46 -7.65 -27.29
CA ASN A 42 -12.14 -8.95 -26.70
C ASN A 42 -11.16 -8.81 -25.54
N LYS A 43 -10.15 -7.93 -25.66
CA LYS A 43 -9.22 -7.63 -24.56
C LYS A 43 -9.94 -7.04 -23.35
N LEU A 44 -10.87 -6.10 -23.52
CA LEU A 44 -11.68 -5.56 -22.42
C LEU A 44 -12.46 -6.68 -21.70
N ILE A 45 -13.09 -7.57 -22.47
CA ILE A 45 -13.85 -8.71 -21.94
C ILE A 45 -12.93 -9.70 -21.22
N GLU A 46 -11.75 -9.99 -21.76
CA GLU A 46 -10.76 -10.87 -21.14
C GLU A 46 -10.31 -10.32 -19.78
N VAL A 47 -9.98 -9.03 -19.71
CA VAL A 47 -9.59 -8.36 -18.46
C VAL A 47 -10.71 -8.39 -17.43
N ALA A 48 -11.95 -8.14 -17.84
CA ALA A 48 -13.11 -8.25 -16.96
C ALA A 48 -13.31 -9.68 -16.40
N ASN A 49 -13.12 -10.70 -17.24
CA ASN A 49 -13.20 -12.10 -16.82
C ASN A 49 -12.04 -12.51 -15.88
N LEU A 50 -10.84 -11.97 -16.09
CA LEU A 50 -9.71 -12.16 -15.18
C LEU A 50 -10.02 -11.55 -13.81
N ALA A 51 -10.58 -10.34 -13.76
CA ALA A 51 -11.03 -9.71 -12.51
C ALA A 51 -12.10 -10.57 -11.80
N CYS A 52 -13.02 -11.16 -12.56
CA CYS A 52 -14.02 -12.09 -12.01
C CYS A 52 -13.41 -13.36 -11.39
N SER A 53 -12.27 -13.84 -11.90
CA SER A 53 -11.65 -15.10 -11.45
C SER A 53 -10.98 -14.99 -10.07
N ILE A 54 -10.67 -13.76 -9.65
CA ILE A 54 -9.98 -13.47 -8.38
C ILE A 54 -10.90 -12.80 -7.34
N SER A 55 -12.12 -12.43 -7.73
CA SER A 55 -13.06 -11.78 -6.82
C SER A 55 -13.93 -12.79 -6.08
N ASN A 56 -14.18 -12.52 -4.80
CA ASN A 56 -15.10 -13.29 -3.95
C ASN A 56 -16.51 -12.67 -3.91
N ASN A 57 -16.75 -11.55 -4.60
CA ASN A 57 -18.06 -10.88 -4.65
C ASN A 57 -18.96 -11.54 -5.71
N GLU A 58 -19.77 -12.53 -5.31
CA GLU A 58 -20.61 -13.31 -6.24
C GLU A 58 -21.60 -12.43 -7.04
N GLU A 59 -22.24 -11.45 -6.40
CA GLU A 59 -23.20 -10.55 -7.06
C GLU A 59 -22.48 -9.57 -8.00
N GLY A 60 -21.36 -9.00 -7.59
CA GLY A 60 -20.54 -8.14 -8.45
C GLY A 60 -20.01 -8.89 -9.68
N VAL A 61 -19.50 -10.13 -9.49
CA VAL A 61 -19.05 -10.99 -10.59
C VAL A 61 -20.17 -11.26 -11.60
N LYS A 62 -21.40 -11.43 -11.13
CA LYS A 62 -22.57 -11.60 -12.02
C LYS A 62 -22.83 -10.34 -12.85
N LEU A 63 -22.75 -9.15 -12.25
CA LEU A 63 -22.90 -7.87 -12.97
C LEU A 63 -21.81 -7.69 -14.03
N VAL A 64 -20.54 -7.98 -13.70
CA VAL A 64 -19.43 -7.92 -14.67
C VAL A 64 -19.67 -8.86 -15.85
N ARG A 65 -20.05 -10.12 -15.58
CA ARG A 65 -20.32 -11.10 -16.64
C ARG A 65 -21.49 -10.69 -17.54
N MET A 66 -22.55 -10.11 -16.95
CA MET A 66 -23.67 -9.58 -17.71
C MET A 66 -23.24 -8.41 -18.61
N ALA A 67 -22.49 -7.45 -18.06
CA ALA A 67 -21.98 -6.30 -18.81
C ALA A 67 -21.04 -6.73 -19.94
N ALA A 68 -20.17 -7.71 -19.70
CA ALA A 68 -19.24 -8.26 -20.68
C ALA A 68 -19.98 -8.97 -21.83
N SER A 69 -21.02 -9.77 -21.52
CA SER A 69 -21.84 -10.44 -22.53
C SER A 69 -22.64 -9.46 -23.40
N GLN A 70 -23.15 -8.38 -22.79
CA GLN A 70 -23.80 -7.30 -23.53
C GLN A 70 -22.81 -6.59 -24.47
N LEU A 71 -21.58 -6.31 -23.99
CA LEU A 71 -20.54 -5.70 -24.81
C LEU A 71 -20.13 -6.59 -26.00
N GLU A 72 -20.00 -7.90 -25.77
CA GLU A 72 -19.73 -8.90 -26.82
C GLU A 72 -20.84 -8.90 -27.90
N THR A 73 -22.10 -8.80 -27.47
CA THR A 73 -23.27 -8.75 -28.37
C THR A 73 -23.37 -7.43 -29.13
N LEU A 74 -22.93 -6.33 -28.53
CA LEU A 74 -22.96 -4.99 -29.12
C LEU A 74 -21.85 -4.79 -30.17
N CYS A 75 -20.67 -5.35 -29.94
CA CYS A 75 -19.49 -5.22 -30.81
C CYS A 75 -19.77 -5.44 -32.32
N PRO A 76 -20.39 -6.56 -32.75
CA PRO A 76 -20.69 -6.76 -34.17
C PRO A 76 -21.72 -5.77 -34.73
N GLN A 77 -22.63 -5.24 -33.90
CA GLN A 77 -23.63 -4.26 -34.33
C GLN A 77 -22.99 -2.91 -34.64
N VAL A 78 -22.02 -2.47 -33.81
CA VAL A 78 -21.21 -1.27 -34.05
C VAL A 78 -20.42 -1.39 -35.35
N ILE A 79 -19.77 -2.54 -35.58
CA ILE A 79 -19.04 -2.82 -36.83
C ILE A 79 -19.99 -2.76 -38.04
N ASN A 80 -21.18 -3.34 -37.93
CA ASN A 80 -22.16 -3.32 -39.02
C ASN A 80 -22.68 -1.90 -39.31
N ALA A 81 -22.86 -1.07 -38.27
CA ALA A 81 -23.22 0.33 -38.45
C ALA A 81 -22.11 1.10 -39.18
N ALA A 82 -20.84 0.85 -38.84
CA ALA A 82 -19.69 1.45 -39.52
C ALA A 82 -19.60 1.02 -40.98
N LEU A 83 -19.80 -0.27 -41.29
CA LEU A 83 -19.85 -0.77 -42.67
C LEU A 83 -21.00 -0.16 -43.47
N ALA A 84 -22.19 -0.01 -42.86
CA ALA A 84 -23.34 0.61 -43.52
C ALA A 84 -23.09 2.10 -43.82
N LEU A 85 -22.42 2.81 -42.91
CA LEU A 85 -21.99 4.19 -43.11
C LEU A 85 -20.93 4.28 -44.22
N ALA A 86 -19.94 3.39 -44.23
CA ALA A 86 -18.91 3.35 -45.26
C ALA A 86 -19.48 3.17 -46.68
N ALA A 87 -20.49 2.32 -46.82
CA ALA A 87 -21.17 2.09 -48.10
C ALA A 87 -22.02 3.30 -48.54
N LYS A 88 -22.50 4.13 -47.61
CA LYS A 88 -23.33 5.32 -47.88
C LYS A 88 -22.98 6.49 -46.96
N PRO A 89 -21.81 7.15 -47.13
CA PRO A 89 -21.30 8.13 -46.17
C PRO A 89 -22.18 9.39 -46.04
N ASN A 90 -22.84 9.77 -47.14
CA ASN A 90 -23.72 10.95 -47.18
C ASN A 90 -25.15 10.66 -46.70
N SER A 91 -25.47 9.41 -46.34
CA SER A 91 -26.79 9.04 -45.87
C SER A 91 -27.00 9.50 -44.42
N LYS A 92 -27.91 10.45 -44.21
CA LYS A 92 -28.23 10.94 -42.86
C LYS A 92 -28.66 9.81 -41.93
N VAL A 93 -29.45 8.85 -42.43
CA VAL A 93 -29.86 7.67 -41.67
C VAL A 93 -28.67 6.80 -41.23
N ALA A 94 -27.65 6.66 -42.08
CA ALA A 94 -26.46 5.87 -41.74
C ALA A 94 -25.58 6.60 -40.73
N GLN A 95 -25.47 7.93 -40.84
CA GLN A 95 -24.78 8.78 -39.86
C GLN A 95 -25.47 8.70 -38.50
N ASP A 96 -26.80 8.92 -38.44
CA ASP A 96 -27.58 8.86 -37.20
C ASP A 96 -27.53 7.48 -36.55
N ASN A 97 -27.55 6.41 -37.36
CA ASN A 97 -27.40 5.05 -36.87
C ASN A 97 -26.00 4.80 -36.28
N MET A 98 -24.94 5.32 -36.90
CA MET A 98 -23.58 5.20 -36.37
C MET A 98 -23.42 5.97 -35.06
N ASP A 99 -23.95 7.19 -34.97
CA ASP A 99 -23.91 8.00 -33.75
C ASP A 99 -24.67 7.30 -32.60
N LEU A 100 -25.82 6.69 -32.88
CA LEU A 100 -26.55 5.90 -31.90
C LEU A 100 -25.71 4.73 -31.34
N PHE A 101 -25.06 3.96 -32.22
CA PHE A 101 -24.23 2.82 -31.80
C PHE A 101 -22.93 3.25 -31.12
N LYS A 102 -22.37 4.41 -31.49
CA LYS A 102 -21.24 5.02 -30.78
C LYS A 102 -21.62 5.31 -29.33
N ASP A 103 -22.73 6.01 -29.10
CA ASP A 103 -23.18 6.37 -27.75
C ASP A 103 -23.54 5.12 -26.93
N GLN A 104 -24.15 4.10 -27.56
CA GLN A 104 -24.42 2.83 -26.89
C GLN A 104 -23.14 2.10 -26.49
N TRP A 105 -22.13 2.09 -27.36
CA TRP A 105 -20.84 1.47 -27.05
C TRP A 105 -20.15 2.15 -25.88
N GLU A 106 -20.02 3.47 -25.91
CA GLU A 106 -19.38 4.25 -24.84
C GLU A 106 -20.07 4.05 -23.49
N LYS A 107 -21.41 4.00 -23.48
CA LYS A 107 -22.20 3.69 -22.28
C LYS A 107 -21.96 2.26 -21.80
N GLN A 108 -21.96 1.26 -22.69
CA GLN A 108 -21.78 -0.13 -22.31
C GLN A 108 -20.37 -0.42 -21.78
N VAL A 109 -19.34 0.19 -22.38
CA VAL A 109 -17.98 0.13 -21.88
C VAL A 109 -17.90 0.73 -20.48
N ARG A 110 -18.53 1.88 -20.23
CA ARG A 110 -18.59 2.48 -18.90
C ARG A 110 -19.24 1.55 -17.88
N VAL A 111 -20.40 0.97 -18.21
CA VAL A 111 -21.07 -0.01 -17.33
C VAL A 111 -20.16 -1.20 -17.01
N LEU A 112 -19.39 -1.69 -17.98
CA LEU A 112 -18.43 -2.76 -17.74
C LEU A 112 -17.28 -2.31 -16.83
N THR A 113 -16.69 -1.14 -17.07
CA THR A 113 -15.58 -0.65 -16.25
C THR A 113 -16.01 -0.40 -14.81
N ASP A 114 -17.16 0.22 -14.61
CA ASP A 114 -17.69 0.52 -13.27
C ASP A 114 -17.97 -0.79 -12.51
N ALA A 115 -18.58 -1.79 -13.18
CA ALA A 115 -18.81 -3.10 -12.58
C ALA A 115 -17.50 -3.86 -12.26
N VAL A 116 -16.45 -3.71 -13.09
CA VAL A 116 -15.13 -4.29 -12.78
C VAL A 116 -14.53 -3.56 -11.58
N ASP A 117 -14.65 -2.24 -11.51
CA ASP A 117 -14.14 -1.44 -10.40
C ASP A 117 -14.79 -1.88 -9.07
N ASP A 118 -16.11 -2.14 -9.04
CA ASP A 118 -16.86 -2.65 -7.87
C ASP A 118 -16.36 -4.00 -7.29
N ILE A 119 -15.79 -4.87 -8.15
CA ILE A 119 -15.28 -6.17 -7.71
C ILE A 119 -13.79 -6.16 -7.40
N THR A 120 -13.14 -5.01 -7.59
CA THR A 120 -11.72 -4.81 -7.37
C THR A 120 -11.46 -3.91 -6.17
N SER A 121 -10.37 -4.17 -5.44
CA SER A 121 -10.01 -3.34 -4.28
C SER A 121 -9.46 -1.99 -4.72
N ILE A 122 -10.03 -0.90 -4.20
CA ILE A 122 -9.49 0.45 -4.42
C ILE A 122 -8.02 0.56 -3.96
N ASP A 123 -7.65 -0.11 -2.88
CA ASP A 123 -6.28 -0.08 -2.34
C ASP A 123 -5.27 -0.64 -3.36
N ASP A 124 -5.63 -1.75 -4.01
CA ASP A 124 -4.79 -2.39 -5.03
C ASP A 124 -4.79 -1.59 -6.33
N PHE A 125 -5.93 -1.00 -6.72
CA PHE A 125 -6.05 -0.17 -7.91
C PHE A 125 -5.18 1.08 -7.78
N LEU A 126 -5.22 1.77 -6.64
CA LEU A 126 -4.41 2.96 -6.37
C LEU A 126 -2.92 2.63 -6.31
N SER A 127 -2.55 1.51 -5.68
CA SER A 127 -1.14 1.09 -5.64
C SER A 127 -0.57 0.80 -7.03
N VAL A 128 -1.34 0.14 -7.89
CA VAL A 128 -0.93 -0.15 -9.27
C VAL A 128 -0.95 1.12 -10.12
N SER A 129 -1.93 2.00 -9.89
CA SER A 129 -2.02 3.27 -10.62
C SER A 129 -0.86 4.21 -10.32
N GLU A 130 -0.45 4.30 -9.06
CA GLU A 130 0.74 5.05 -8.64
C GLU A 130 2.01 4.55 -9.37
N ASN A 131 2.23 3.23 -9.41
CA ASN A 131 3.43 2.65 -10.04
C ASN A 131 3.51 2.95 -11.54
N HIS A 132 2.41 2.82 -12.27
CA HIS A 132 2.40 3.12 -13.69
C HIS A 132 2.44 4.62 -13.98
N ILE A 133 1.84 5.49 -13.15
CA ILE A 133 2.03 6.94 -13.28
C ILE A 133 3.52 7.28 -13.16
N LEU A 134 4.23 6.65 -12.22
CA LEU A 134 5.68 6.81 -12.09
C LEU A 134 6.43 6.33 -13.34
N GLU A 135 6.04 5.18 -13.90
CA GLU A 135 6.62 4.65 -15.14
C GLU A 135 6.37 5.58 -16.33
N ASP A 136 5.14 6.05 -16.50
CA ASP A 136 4.74 6.93 -17.59
C ASP A 136 5.40 8.30 -17.48
N VAL A 137 5.50 8.88 -16.27
CA VAL A 137 6.26 10.12 -16.02
C VAL A 137 7.73 9.95 -16.39
N ASN A 138 8.35 8.83 -16.03
CA ASN A 138 9.74 8.56 -16.43
C ASN A 138 9.88 8.45 -17.96
N LYS A 139 8.97 7.76 -18.64
CA LYS A 139 8.95 7.67 -20.12
C LYS A 139 8.73 9.03 -20.76
N CYS A 140 7.88 9.88 -20.18
CA CYS A 140 7.58 11.21 -20.65
C CYS A 140 8.81 12.14 -20.58
N VAL A 141 9.55 12.07 -19.47
CA VAL A 141 10.82 12.81 -19.30
C VAL A 141 11.89 12.31 -20.28
N ILE A 142 11.98 10.99 -20.52
CA ILE A 142 12.91 10.44 -21.52
C ILE A 142 12.55 10.93 -22.93
N ALA A 143 11.26 10.91 -23.30
CA ALA A 143 10.80 11.39 -24.60
C ALA A 143 11.16 12.87 -24.83
N LEU A 144 11.06 13.71 -23.78
CA LEU A 144 11.50 15.10 -23.83
C LEU A 144 13.00 15.22 -24.12
N GLN A 145 13.84 14.46 -23.41
CA GLN A 145 15.29 14.46 -23.57
C GLN A 145 15.73 13.97 -24.96
N GLU A 146 15.01 12.98 -25.50
CA GLU A 146 15.24 12.44 -26.84
C GLU A 146 14.66 13.33 -27.96
N LYS A 147 13.90 14.39 -27.59
CA LYS A 147 13.16 15.27 -28.50
C LYS A 147 12.14 14.53 -29.37
N ASP A 148 11.59 13.44 -28.83
CA ASP A 148 10.54 12.65 -29.47
C ASP A 148 9.15 13.27 -29.16
N VAL A 149 8.67 14.11 -30.07
CA VAL A 149 7.38 14.80 -29.93
C VAL A 149 6.21 13.80 -29.90
N ASP A 150 6.26 12.75 -30.72
CA ASP A 150 5.20 11.74 -30.79
C ASP A 150 5.18 10.88 -29.50
N GLY A 151 6.35 10.52 -28.99
CA GLY A 151 6.49 9.85 -27.70
C GLY A 151 6.01 10.71 -26.53
N LEU A 152 6.29 12.01 -26.57
CA LEU A 152 5.87 12.97 -25.54
C LEU A 152 4.34 13.08 -25.48
N ASP A 153 3.67 13.31 -26.61
CA ASP A 153 2.21 13.43 -26.65
C ASP A 153 1.50 12.12 -26.24
N ARG A 154 2.00 10.98 -26.72
CA ARG A 154 1.47 9.66 -26.35
C ARG A 154 1.58 9.38 -24.85
N THR A 155 2.76 9.61 -24.26
CA THR A 155 2.98 9.38 -22.82
C THR A 155 2.18 10.37 -21.97
N ALA A 156 2.09 11.63 -22.38
CA ALA A 156 1.24 12.64 -21.74
C ALA A 156 -0.25 12.25 -21.79
N GLY A 157 -0.72 11.70 -22.91
CA GLY A 157 -2.06 11.15 -23.06
C GLY A 157 -2.35 10.05 -22.03
N ALA A 158 -1.44 9.07 -21.90
CA ALA A 158 -1.55 8.00 -20.91
C ALA A 158 -1.61 8.53 -19.47
N ILE A 159 -0.71 9.47 -19.11
CA ILE A 159 -0.70 10.11 -17.78
C ILE A 159 -2.03 10.81 -17.50
N ARG A 160 -2.53 11.61 -18.46
CA ARG A 160 -3.82 12.32 -18.34
C ARG A 160 -4.97 11.35 -18.14
N GLY A 161 -5.07 10.31 -18.97
CA GLY A 161 -6.11 9.28 -18.85
C GLY A 161 -6.08 8.55 -17.51
N ARG A 162 -4.87 8.22 -17.04
CA ARG A 162 -4.64 7.47 -15.80
C ARG A 162 -4.95 8.30 -14.56
N ALA A 163 -4.53 9.57 -14.54
CA ALA A 163 -4.88 10.52 -13.48
C ALA A 163 -6.39 10.77 -13.42
N ALA A 164 -7.05 10.96 -14.57
CA ALA A 164 -8.50 11.12 -14.64
C ALA A 164 -9.25 9.86 -14.14
N ARG A 165 -8.76 8.66 -14.49
CA ARG A 165 -9.35 7.40 -14.00
C ARG A 165 -9.17 7.23 -12.50
N VAL A 166 -8.01 7.60 -11.94
CA VAL A 166 -7.80 7.61 -10.48
C VAL A 166 -8.82 8.50 -9.78
N VAL A 167 -9.02 9.73 -10.26
CA VAL A 167 -9.99 10.66 -9.70
C VAL A 167 -11.41 10.10 -9.79
N HIS A 168 -11.79 9.53 -10.94
CA HIS A 168 -13.12 8.95 -11.13
C HIS A 168 -13.41 7.79 -10.16
N VAL A 169 -12.49 6.83 -10.04
CA VAL A 169 -12.66 5.67 -9.15
C VAL A 169 -12.71 6.12 -7.69
N VAL A 170 -11.83 7.04 -7.28
CA VAL A 170 -11.79 7.53 -5.89
C VAL A 170 -13.05 8.33 -5.55
N THR A 171 -13.49 9.24 -6.41
CA THR A 171 -14.70 10.04 -6.18
C THR A 171 -15.94 9.16 -6.09
N SER A 172 -16.09 8.20 -7.01
CA SER A 172 -17.19 7.23 -6.98
C SER A 172 -17.15 6.33 -5.73
N GLU A 173 -15.96 5.95 -5.26
CA GLU A 173 -15.83 5.19 -4.03
C GLU A 173 -16.19 6.05 -2.81
N MET A 174 -15.84 7.35 -2.79
CA MET A 174 -16.20 8.24 -1.67
C MET A 174 -17.72 8.45 -1.54
N ASP A 175 -18.50 8.32 -2.63
CA ASP A 175 -19.96 8.38 -2.59
C ASP A 175 -20.60 7.25 -1.76
N ASN A 176 -19.85 6.16 -1.51
CA ASN A 176 -20.29 5.05 -0.65
C ASN A 176 -20.15 5.34 0.85
N TYR A 177 -19.53 6.46 1.24
CA TYR A 177 -19.28 6.85 2.63
C TYR A 177 -20.15 8.05 3.04
N GLU A 178 -20.47 8.15 4.33
CA GLU A 178 -21.13 9.34 4.85
C GLU A 178 -20.19 10.56 4.78
N PRO A 179 -20.68 11.74 4.36
CA PRO A 179 -19.87 12.95 4.32
C PRO A 179 -19.26 13.30 5.68
N GLY A 180 -17.95 13.52 5.71
CA GLY A 180 -17.22 13.95 6.91
C GLY A 180 -15.75 14.23 6.63
N VAL A 181 -14.94 14.37 7.69
CA VAL A 181 -13.51 14.76 7.60
C VAL A 181 -12.71 13.82 6.70
N TYR A 182 -13.01 12.53 6.72
CA TYR A 182 -12.37 11.54 5.84
C TYR A 182 -12.67 11.79 4.36
N THR A 183 -13.95 11.86 3.99
CA THR A 183 -14.37 12.06 2.59
C THR A 183 -13.92 13.43 2.08
N GLU A 184 -14.01 14.48 2.91
CA GLU A 184 -13.54 15.82 2.57
C GLU A 184 -12.04 15.82 2.26
N LYS A 185 -11.22 15.22 3.13
CA LYS A 185 -9.76 15.16 2.92
C LYS A 185 -9.38 14.40 1.65
N VAL A 186 -10.07 13.31 1.34
CA VAL A 186 -9.84 12.55 0.09
C VAL A 186 -10.26 13.39 -1.11
N LEU A 187 -11.45 14.00 -1.07
CA LEU A 187 -11.97 14.82 -2.17
C LEU A 187 -11.13 16.07 -2.41
N GLU A 188 -10.60 16.72 -1.37
CA GLU A 188 -9.65 17.83 -1.50
C GLU A 188 -8.38 17.42 -2.25
N ALA A 189 -7.81 16.24 -1.93
CA ALA A 189 -6.65 15.71 -2.64
C ALA A 189 -6.96 15.43 -4.11
N THR A 190 -8.13 14.85 -4.42
CA THR A 190 -8.55 14.63 -5.81
C THR A 190 -8.72 15.94 -6.57
N LYS A 191 -9.31 16.96 -5.93
CA LYS A 191 -9.52 18.27 -6.51
C LYS A 191 -8.21 19.01 -6.78
N LEU A 192 -7.23 18.91 -5.88
CA LEU A 192 -5.90 19.47 -6.10
C LEU A 192 -5.22 18.85 -7.34
N LEU A 193 -5.32 17.52 -7.50
CA LEU A 193 -4.80 16.85 -8.69
C LEU A 193 -5.50 17.35 -9.97
N THR A 194 -6.82 17.41 -9.98
CA THR A 194 -7.61 17.78 -11.17
C THR A 194 -7.54 19.26 -11.52
N ASP A 195 -7.66 20.15 -10.55
CA ASP A 195 -7.85 21.59 -10.80
C ASP A 195 -6.53 22.36 -10.84
N THR A 196 -5.44 21.79 -10.30
CA THR A 196 -4.14 22.49 -10.18
C THR A 196 -3.00 21.73 -10.84
N VAL A 197 -2.78 20.46 -10.47
CA VAL A 197 -1.61 19.69 -10.93
C VAL A 197 -1.73 19.31 -12.41
N MET A 198 -2.85 18.72 -12.82
CA MET A 198 -3.05 18.28 -14.21
C MET A 198 -3.07 19.42 -15.23
N PRO A 199 -3.68 20.59 -14.97
CA PRO A 199 -3.59 21.74 -15.86
C PRO A 199 -2.15 22.24 -16.02
N ARG A 200 -1.38 22.36 -14.93
CA ARG A 200 0.03 22.76 -14.99
C ARG A 200 0.87 21.76 -15.77
N PHE A 201 0.66 20.46 -15.57
CA PHE A 201 1.32 19.42 -16.36
C PHE A 201 0.97 19.56 -17.85
N THR A 202 -0.31 19.75 -18.18
CA THR A 202 -0.77 19.87 -19.57
C THR A 202 -0.15 21.09 -20.26
N GLU A 203 -0.10 22.24 -19.58
CA GLU A 203 0.55 23.45 -20.09
C GLU A 203 2.04 23.22 -20.39
N GLN A 204 2.75 22.50 -19.53
CA GLN A 204 4.16 22.16 -19.75
C GLN A 204 4.38 21.20 -20.92
N ILE A 205 3.47 20.24 -21.13
CA ILE A 205 3.49 19.36 -22.32
C ILE A 205 3.28 20.18 -23.59
N GLU A 206 2.26 21.04 -23.62
CA GLU A 206 1.95 21.88 -24.77
C GLU A 206 3.11 22.82 -25.12
N ALA A 207 3.70 23.48 -24.12
CA ALA A 207 4.87 24.34 -24.31
C ALA A 207 6.09 23.57 -24.82
N ALA A 208 6.34 22.36 -24.31
CA ALA A 208 7.44 21.51 -24.76
C ALA A 208 7.24 21.04 -26.21
N VAL A 209 6.03 20.59 -26.56
CA VAL A 209 5.67 20.18 -27.93
C VAL A 209 5.81 21.35 -28.89
N GLU A 210 5.33 22.54 -28.55
CA GLU A 210 5.44 23.74 -29.38
C GLU A 210 6.90 24.15 -29.60
N ALA A 211 7.71 24.18 -28.54
CA ALA A 211 9.13 24.52 -28.62
C ALA A 211 9.95 23.52 -29.45
N LEU A 212 9.66 22.21 -29.32
CA LEU A 212 10.32 21.17 -30.11
C LEU A 212 9.87 21.16 -31.58
N SER A 213 8.60 21.50 -31.84
CA SER A 213 8.02 21.55 -33.19
C SER A 213 8.38 22.83 -33.96
N ALA A 214 8.83 23.87 -33.26
CA ALA A 214 9.31 25.11 -33.87
C ALA A 214 10.55 24.88 -34.75
N ASN A 215 10.72 25.69 -35.79
CA ASN A 215 11.86 25.60 -36.70
C ASN A 215 12.58 26.97 -36.82
N PRO A 216 13.77 27.15 -36.22
CA PRO A 216 14.53 26.16 -35.44
C PRO A 216 13.90 25.86 -34.07
N SER A 217 14.19 24.68 -33.52
CA SER A 217 13.66 24.28 -32.22
C SER A 217 14.10 25.23 -31.12
N GLN A 218 13.16 25.56 -30.24
CA GLN A 218 13.39 26.44 -29.11
C GLN A 218 13.84 25.64 -27.88
N PRO A 219 14.61 26.25 -26.97
CA PRO A 219 14.96 25.61 -25.71
C PRO A 219 13.73 25.43 -24.83
N VAL A 220 13.59 24.24 -24.25
CA VAL A 220 12.55 23.93 -23.24
C VAL A 220 13.18 24.06 -21.85
N ASP A 221 12.41 24.58 -20.87
CA ASP A 221 12.81 24.49 -19.47
C ASP A 221 12.55 23.07 -18.94
N GLU A 222 13.56 22.21 -19.07
CA GLU A 222 13.48 20.82 -18.60
C GLU A 222 13.23 20.71 -17.08
N ASN A 223 13.68 21.70 -16.28
CA ASN A 223 13.50 21.62 -14.82
C ASN A 223 12.04 21.84 -14.44
N GLU A 224 11.39 22.84 -15.05
CA GLU A 224 9.98 23.11 -14.80
C GLU A 224 9.09 21.96 -15.29
N PHE A 225 9.44 21.37 -16.44
CA PHE A 225 8.75 20.19 -16.96
C PHE A 225 8.86 18.99 -16.01
N ILE A 226 10.07 18.70 -15.51
CA ILE A 226 10.31 17.59 -14.56
C ILE A 226 9.58 17.84 -13.24
N ASP A 227 9.56 19.08 -12.74
CA ASP A 227 8.80 19.46 -11.54
C ASP A 227 7.30 19.22 -11.74
N ALA A 228 6.72 19.71 -12.85
CA ALA A 228 5.31 19.52 -13.16
C ALA A 228 4.94 18.03 -13.31
N SER A 229 5.79 17.25 -13.97
CA SER A 229 5.58 15.81 -14.15
C SER A 229 5.65 15.04 -12.82
N ARG A 230 6.59 15.43 -11.94
CA ARG A 230 6.71 14.85 -10.60
C ARG A 230 5.47 15.15 -9.74
N LEU A 231 4.91 16.35 -9.85
CA LEU A 231 3.70 16.72 -9.10
C LEU A 231 2.51 15.82 -9.45
N VAL A 232 2.42 15.28 -10.67
CA VAL A 232 1.37 14.31 -11.03
C VAL A 232 1.51 13.03 -10.19
N TYR A 233 2.73 12.48 -10.11
CA TYR A 233 3.01 11.32 -9.28
C TYR A 233 2.73 11.60 -7.79
N ASP A 234 3.23 12.73 -7.26
CA ASP A 234 3.03 13.10 -5.86
C ASP A 234 1.53 13.31 -5.55
N GLY A 235 0.76 13.92 -6.45
CA GLY A 235 -0.68 14.10 -6.30
C GLY A 235 -1.46 12.78 -6.26
N VAL A 236 -1.14 11.82 -7.14
CA VAL A 236 -1.73 10.47 -7.09
C VAL A 236 -1.34 9.73 -5.81
N ARG A 237 -0.08 9.85 -5.36
CA ARG A 237 0.40 9.26 -4.11
C ARG A 237 -0.32 9.86 -2.90
N ASP A 238 -0.60 11.16 -2.89
CA ASP A 238 -1.30 11.83 -1.80
C ASP A 238 -2.77 11.43 -1.72
N ILE A 239 -3.44 11.23 -2.86
CA ILE A 239 -4.79 10.63 -2.90
C ILE A 239 -4.77 9.24 -2.27
N ARG A 240 -3.82 8.38 -2.66
CA ARG A 240 -3.68 7.03 -2.08
C ARG A 240 -3.45 7.07 -0.58
N LYS A 241 -2.59 7.97 -0.08
CA LYS A 241 -2.38 8.15 1.36
C LYS A 241 -3.65 8.62 2.07
N ALA A 242 -4.42 9.53 1.48
CA ALA A 242 -5.67 10.00 2.06
C ALA A 242 -6.69 8.86 2.18
N VAL A 243 -6.84 8.03 1.14
CA VAL A 243 -7.72 6.84 1.14
C VAL A 243 -7.26 5.80 2.16
N LEU A 244 -5.95 5.57 2.32
CA LEU A 244 -5.43 4.60 3.30
C LEU A 244 -5.52 5.08 4.76
N MET A 245 -5.72 6.38 5.00
CA MET A 245 -5.82 6.97 6.34
C MET A 245 -7.18 6.77 7.02
N ILE A 246 -7.89 5.67 6.74
CA ILE A 246 -9.15 5.33 7.43
C ILE A 246 -8.87 5.17 8.94
N ARG A 247 -9.23 6.22 9.69
CA ARG A 247 -9.45 6.35 11.14
C ARG A 247 -8.21 6.33 12.05
N THR A 248 -7.94 7.47 12.69
CA THR A 248 -7.30 7.49 14.02
C THR A 248 -8.31 7.01 15.07
N PRO A 249 -7.89 6.25 16.10
CA PRO A 249 -8.79 5.75 17.16
C PRO A 249 -9.48 6.83 18.03
N GLU A 250 -9.18 8.11 17.81
CA GLU A 250 -9.59 9.22 18.68
C GLU A 250 -11.01 9.73 18.38
N GLU A 251 -11.62 9.29 17.26
CA GLU A 251 -12.95 9.74 16.78
C GLU A 251 -14.03 8.64 16.85
N LEU A 252 -13.74 7.50 17.47
CA LEU A 252 -14.77 6.52 17.81
C LEU A 252 -15.54 7.04 19.04
N ASP A 253 -16.61 7.81 18.80
CA ASP A 253 -17.63 8.02 19.82
C ASP A 253 -18.33 6.67 20.07
N ASP A 254 -18.27 6.17 21.30
CA ASP A 254 -18.73 4.84 21.72
C ASP A 254 -20.28 4.69 21.73
N SER A 255 -21.00 5.52 20.97
CA SER A 255 -22.45 5.72 21.13
C SER A 255 -23.36 4.93 20.17
N ASP A 256 -22.86 4.35 19.07
CA ASP A 256 -23.73 3.77 18.00
C ASP A 256 -23.49 2.29 17.67
N PHE A 257 -23.16 1.46 18.68
CA PHE A 257 -23.18 -0.01 18.50
C PHE A 257 -24.61 -0.57 18.69
N GLU A 258 -25.56 -0.21 17.82
CA GLU A 258 -26.77 -1.02 17.64
C GLU A 258 -26.48 -2.15 16.65
N THR A 259 -26.55 -3.37 17.15
CA THR A 259 -26.34 -4.62 16.40
C THR A 259 -27.51 -4.87 15.44
N GLU A 260 -27.28 -4.72 14.13
CA GLU A 260 -28.15 -5.34 13.12
C GLU A 260 -27.40 -6.45 12.36
N ASP A 261 -28.02 -7.64 12.39
CA ASP A 261 -27.57 -8.89 11.78
C ASP A 261 -27.53 -8.81 10.25
N PHE A 262 -26.37 -9.03 9.63
CA PHE A 262 -26.29 -9.41 8.22
C PHE A 262 -25.41 -10.65 8.00
N ASP A 263 -26.11 -11.75 7.73
CA ASP A 263 -25.60 -13.05 7.33
C ASP A 263 -24.99 -12.97 5.91
N SER A 264 -23.73 -13.36 5.73
CA SER A 264 -23.17 -13.70 4.41
C SER A 264 -21.91 -14.53 4.54
N ARG A 265 -21.96 -15.73 3.95
CA ARG A 265 -20.98 -16.81 4.01
C ARG A 265 -19.70 -16.47 3.23
N SER A 266 -18.55 -16.96 3.68
CA SER A 266 -17.74 -17.91 2.88
C SER A 266 -16.43 -18.34 3.55
N ARG A 267 -16.01 -19.54 3.16
CA ARG A 267 -14.92 -20.39 3.66
C ARG A 267 -13.64 -20.12 2.88
N THR A 268 -12.46 -20.24 3.50
CA THR A 268 -11.41 -21.25 3.21
C THR A 268 -10.06 -20.93 3.86
N SER A 269 -9.38 -21.98 4.32
CA SER A 269 -8.06 -21.95 4.96
C SER A 269 -6.99 -22.55 4.05
N VAL A 270 -5.77 -22.02 4.09
CA VAL A 270 -4.55 -22.74 3.71
C VAL A 270 -3.45 -22.45 4.74
N GLN A 271 -2.91 -23.52 5.34
CA GLN A 271 -1.72 -23.54 6.18
C GLN A 271 -0.45 -23.58 5.31
N THR A 272 0.65 -22.98 5.76
CA THR A 272 2.01 -23.41 5.40
C THR A 272 2.98 -23.26 6.57
N GLU A 273 3.79 -24.31 6.77
CA GLU A 273 4.89 -24.46 7.72
C GLU A 273 6.26 -24.32 7.01
N ASP A 274 7.27 -23.96 7.82
CA ASP A 274 8.72 -24.21 7.77
C ASP A 274 9.72 -23.40 6.87
N ASP A 275 10.49 -22.55 7.59
CA ASP A 275 11.96 -22.42 7.72
C ASP A 275 12.93 -22.77 6.57
N GLN A 276 13.87 -21.83 6.25
CA GLN A 276 15.33 -22.04 6.39
C GLN A 276 16.25 -20.81 6.11
N LEU A 277 17.07 -20.53 7.13
CA LEU A 277 18.40 -19.89 7.29
C LEU A 277 19.23 -19.35 6.08
N ILE A 278 19.78 -18.13 6.24
CA ILE A 278 21.10 -17.71 5.71
C ILE A 278 21.90 -16.92 6.77
N ALA A 279 23.16 -17.32 6.98
CA ALA A 279 24.10 -16.75 7.95
C ALA A 279 25.20 -15.89 7.27
N GLY A 280 25.53 -14.74 7.87
CA GLY A 280 26.69 -13.90 7.50
C GLY A 280 27.01 -12.84 8.56
N GLN A 281 28.19 -12.91 9.19
CA GLN A 281 28.51 -12.26 10.47
C GLN A 281 28.81 -10.75 10.44
N SER A 282 28.76 -10.06 9.29
CA SER A 282 28.83 -8.57 9.25
C SER A 282 27.45 -7.90 9.09
N ALA A 283 26.40 -8.69 8.90
CA ALA A 283 24.99 -8.24 8.90
C ALA A 283 24.38 -8.22 10.30
N ARG A 284 25.02 -8.85 11.29
CA ARG A 284 24.43 -9.15 12.62
C ARG A 284 24.11 -7.93 13.49
N VAL A 285 24.82 -6.81 13.31
CA VAL A 285 24.59 -5.57 14.08
C VAL A 285 23.51 -4.69 13.44
N ARG A 286 23.42 -4.67 12.09
CA ARG A 286 22.37 -3.94 11.36
C ARG A 286 21.03 -4.68 11.34
N VAL A 287 21.06 -6.01 11.18
CA VAL A 287 19.88 -6.88 11.32
C VAL A 287 19.43 -6.92 12.78
N GLY A 288 20.33 -6.86 13.77
CA GLY A 288 19.94 -6.85 15.19
C GLY A 288 19.10 -5.63 15.59
N ALA A 289 19.46 -4.42 15.13
CA ALA A 289 18.69 -3.21 15.41
C ALA A 289 17.38 -3.13 14.62
N PHE A 290 17.37 -3.64 13.38
CA PHE A 290 16.18 -3.77 12.54
C PHE A 290 15.19 -4.81 13.11
N VAL A 291 15.70 -5.94 13.61
CA VAL A 291 14.91 -6.99 14.31
C VAL A 291 14.36 -6.46 15.63
N VAL A 292 15.06 -5.60 16.36
CA VAL A 292 14.52 -4.97 17.59
C VAL A 292 13.43 -3.95 17.27
N HIS A 293 13.56 -3.18 16.18
CA HIS A 293 12.51 -2.25 15.73
C HIS A 293 11.29 -2.99 15.19
N ILE A 294 11.46 -3.99 14.31
CA ILE A 294 10.37 -4.89 13.90
C ILE A 294 9.75 -5.54 15.13
N ARG A 295 10.53 -5.98 16.11
CA ARG A 295 9.99 -6.61 17.33
C ARG A 295 9.22 -5.61 18.22
N ALA A 296 9.60 -4.34 18.26
CA ALA A 296 8.86 -3.30 18.96
C ALA A 296 7.59 -2.87 18.20
N LEU A 297 7.65 -2.81 16.87
CA LEU A 297 6.52 -2.50 15.98
C LEU A 297 5.52 -3.66 15.98
N VAL A 298 5.98 -4.90 15.85
CA VAL A 298 5.22 -6.14 16.06
C VAL A 298 4.69 -6.21 17.48
N SER A 299 5.42 -5.76 18.50
CA SER A 299 4.91 -5.72 19.89
C SER A 299 3.86 -4.62 20.08
N CYS A 300 3.94 -3.50 19.37
CA CYS A 300 2.95 -2.44 19.36
C CYS A 300 1.69 -2.88 18.62
N LEU A 301 1.84 -3.41 17.40
CA LEU A 301 0.78 -4.03 16.62
C LEU A 301 0.14 -5.19 17.40
N ALA A 302 0.91 -6.02 18.10
CA ALA A 302 0.39 -7.07 18.98
C ALA A 302 -0.33 -6.51 20.22
N SER A 303 0.09 -5.35 20.73
CA SER A 303 -0.59 -4.66 21.82
C SER A 303 -1.92 -4.08 21.34
N VAL A 304 -1.94 -3.40 20.19
CA VAL A 304 -3.15 -2.88 19.53
C VAL A 304 -4.10 -4.02 19.17
N TRP A 305 -3.59 -5.11 18.60
CA TRP A 305 -4.30 -6.35 18.34
C TRP A 305 -4.94 -6.94 19.60
N SER A 306 -4.20 -6.93 20.72
CA SER A 306 -4.71 -7.40 22.00
C SER A 306 -5.70 -6.43 22.65
N HIS A 307 -5.58 -5.11 22.41
CA HIS A 307 -6.47 -4.07 22.93
C HIS A 307 -7.81 -4.02 22.18
N LEU A 308 -7.83 -4.40 20.90
CA LEU A 308 -9.05 -4.56 20.07
C LEU A 308 -9.93 -5.76 20.47
N GLY A 309 -9.63 -6.46 21.57
CA GLY A 309 -10.40 -7.62 22.02
C GLY A 309 -10.12 -8.91 21.24
N ASN A 310 -9.29 -8.92 20.19
CA ASN A 310 -9.04 -10.12 19.37
C ASN A 310 -8.45 -11.30 20.15
N ARG A 311 -7.70 -11.02 21.23
CA ARG A 311 -7.20 -12.06 22.14
C ARG A 311 -8.34 -12.73 22.92
N MET A 312 -9.37 -11.97 23.27
CA MET A 312 -10.58 -12.47 23.92
C MET A 312 -11.38 -13.30 22.93
N ILE A 313 -11.58 -12.80 21.70
CA ILE A 313 -12.30 -13.51 20.62
C ILE A 313 -11.61 -14.84 20.27
N MET A 314 -10.27 -14.87 20.17
CA MET A 314 -9.51 -16.09 19.91
C MET A 314 -9.61 -17.10 21.08
N MET A 315 -9.72 -16.61 22.32
CA MET A 315 -9.95 -17.44 23.50
C MET A 315 -11.37 -18.05 23.50
N GLU A 316 -12.37 -17.27 23.13
CA GLU A 316 -13.76 -17.73 22.97
C GLU A 316 -13.89 -18.79 21.87
N MET A 317 -13.20 -18.63 20.74
CA MET A 317 -13.13 -19.66 19.69
C MET A 317 -12.43 -20.93 20.16
N THR A 318 -11.38 -20.80 20.98
CA THR A 318 -10.68 -21.96 21.56
C THR A 318 -11.56 -22.68 22.58
N ASP A 319 -12.30 -21.93 23.41
CA ASP A 319 -13.20 -22.51 24.40
C ASP A 319 -14.39 -23.21 23.75
N PHE A 320 -14.89 -22.70 22.62
CA PHE A 320 -15.92 -23.39 21.82
C PHE A 320 -15.49 -24.81 21.43
N THR A 321 -14.25 -25.00 20.97
CA THR A 321 -13.73 -26.34 20.63
C THR A 321 -13.65 -27.28 21.84
N ARG A 322 -13.67 -26.72 23.05
CA ARG A 322 -13.67 -27.43 24.33
C ARG A 322 -15.07 -27.58 24.93
N GLY A 323 -16.12 -27.16 24.21
CA GLY A 323 -17.51 -27.20 24.67
C GLY A 323 -17.81 -26.23 25.82
N LYS A 324 -17.02 -25.15 25.95
CA LYS A 324 -17.13 -24.13 26.99
C LYS A 324 -17.15 -22.74 26.35
N GLY A 325 -17.55 -21.72 27.10
CA GLY A 325 -17.49 -20.33 26.62
C GLY A 325 -18.81 -19.83 26.01
N PRO A 326 -18.81 -18.57 25.53
CA PRO A 326 -20.02 -17.84 25.15
C PRO A 326 -20.56 -18.19 23.75
N LEU A 327 -19.70 -18.71 22.87
CA LEU A 327 -20.08 -19.15 21.52
C LEU A 327 -20.87 -20.46 21.63
N LYS A 328 -22.06 -20.52 21.04
CA LYS A 328 -22.97 -21.68 21.16
C LYS A 328 -23.05 -22.48 19.87
N ASN A 329 -23.01 -21.79 18.73
CA ASN A 329 -23.22 -22.37 17.41
C ASN A 329 -22.04 -22.10 16.49
N THR A 330 -21.93 -22.89 15.42
CA THR A 330 -20.93 -22.68 14.36
C THR A 330 -21.02 -21.29 13.74
N SER A 331 -22.21 -20.66 13.73
CA SER A 331 -22.39 -19.27 13.27
C SER A 331 -21.60 -18.27 14.13
N ASP A 332 -21.60 -18.42 15.45
CA ASP A 332 -20.93 -17.51 16.39
C ASP A 332 -19.40 -17.57 16.20
N VAL A 333 -18.86 -18.75 15.93
CA VAL A 333 -17.44 -18.97 15.63
C VAL A 333 -17.04 -18.31 14.31
N ILE A 334 -17.92 -18.33 13.31
CA ILE A 334 -17.70 -17.66 12.02
C ILE A 334 -17.71 -16.14 12.22
N SER A 335 -18.63 -15.61 13.02
CA SER A 335 -18.68 -14.18 13.35
C SER A 335 -17.43 -13.72 14.13
N ALA A 336 -16.98 -14.52 15.10
CA ALA A 336 -15.73 -14.30 15.83
C ALA A 336 -14.51 -14.27 14.88
N ALA A 337 -14.43 -15.21 13.93
CA ALA A 337 -13.36 -15.24 12.93
C ALA A 337 -13.38 -14.00 12.01
N LYS A 338 -14.57 -13.54 11.59
CA LYS A 338 -14.71 -12.31 10.78
C LYS A 338 -14.23 -11.07 11.53
N LYS A 339 -14.58 -10.91 12.81
CA LYS A 339 -14.10 -9.80 13.64
C LYS A 339 -12.58 -9.76 13.73
N ILE A 340 -11.94 -10.93 13.86
CA ILE A 340 -10.48 -11.05 13.85
C ILE A 340 -9.91 -10.65 12.48
N ALA A 341 -10.52 -11.11 11.37
CA ALA A 341 -10.07 -10.77 10.02
C ALA A 341 -10.19 -9.27 9.72
N GLU A 342 -11.29 -8.63 10.12
CA GLU A 342 -11.51 -7.18 10.00
C GLU A 342 -10.48 -6.37 10.78
N ALA A 343 -10.21 -6.77 12.03
CA ALA A 343 -9.14 -6.15 12.81
C ALA A 343 -7.76 -6.38 12.15
N GLY A 344 -7.56 -7.51 11.47
CA GLY A 344 -6.37 -7.84 10.68
C GLY A 344 -6.16 -6.85 9.53
N SER A 345 -7.22 -6.61 8.78
CA SER A 345 -7.22 -5.64 7.67
C SER A 345 -6.94 -4.22 8.16
N ARG A 346 -7.55 -3.77 9.27
CA ARG A 346 -7.27 -2.45 9.87
C ARG A 346 -5.81 -2.30 10.28
N MET A 347 -5.25 -3.35 10.88
CA MET A 347 -3.85 -3.38 11.30
C MET A 347 -2.89 -3.35 10.10
N ASP A 348 -3.23 -4.02 8.99
CA ASP A 348 -2.45 -3.97 7.74
C ASP A 348 -2.45 -2.55 7.16
N LYS A 349 -3.60 -1.88 7.09
CA LYS A 349 -3.73 -0.49 6.62
C LYS A 349 -2.87 0.48 7.44
N LEU A 350 -2.94 0.39 8.77
CA LEU A 350 -2.08 1.18 9.67
C LEU A 350 -0.60 0.84 9.49
N GLY A 351 -0.26 -0.44 9.32
CA GLY A 351 1.11 -0.90 9.07
C GLY A 351 1.70 -0.30 7.79
N ARG A 352 0.91 -0.26 6.70
CA ARG A 352 1.31 0.36 5.43
C ARG A 352 1.45 1.88 5.56
N ALA A 353 0.50 2.55 6.20
CA ALA A 353 0.57 4.01 6.43
C ALA A 353 1.81 4.41 7.28
N ILE A 354 2.19 3.59 8.25
CA ILE A 354 3.42 3.78 9.03
C ILE A 354 4.65 3.51 8.16
N ALA A 355 4.65 2.43 7.36
CA ALA A 355 5.77 2.12 6.47
C ALA A 355 6.06 3.25 5.47
N ASP A 356 5.02 3.92 4.96
CA ASP A 356 5.16 5.07 4.05
C ASP A 356 5.73 6.33 4.74
N GLN A 357 5.67 6.43 6.08
CA GLN A 357 6.32 7.51 6.85
C GLN A 357 7.78 7.22 7.19
N VAL A 358 8.29 6.01 6.90
CA VAL A 358 9.64 5.54 7.28
C VAL A 358 10.71 5.93 6.24
N ASP A 359 10.41 6.81 5.28
CA ASP A 359 11.37 7.26 4.25
C ASP A 359 12.48 8.21 4.77
N SER A 360 12.54 8.55 6.07
CA SER A 360 13.68 9.27 6.66
C SER A 360 14.10 8.71 8.01
N ALA A 361 14.80 7.57 7.98
CA ALA A 361 15.31 6.84 9.14
C ALA A 361 16.11 7.70 10.16
N MET A 362 16.66 8.85 9.77
CA MET A 362 17.44 9.72 10.66
C MET A 362 16.58 10.58 11.60
N SER A 363 15.42 11.04 11.14
CA SER A 363 14.52 11.89 11.94
C SER A 363 13.82 11.09 13.06
N LEU A 364 13.46 9.84 12.76
CA LEU A 364 12.81 8.91 13.69
C LEU A 364 13.74 8.46 14.82
N ILE A 365 15.03 8.21 14.53
CA ILE A 365 16.01 7.82 15.55
C ILE A 365 16.19 8.94 16.58
N GLN A 366 16.20 10.20 16.13
CA GLN A 366 16.40 11.34 17.01
C GLN A 366 15.14 11.63 17.86
N ALA A 367 13.95 11.53 17.28
CA ALA A 367 12.69 11.67 17.99
C ALA A 367 12.48 10.55 19.02
N ALA A 368 12.76 9.30 18.64
CA ALA A 368 12.66 8.14 19.53
C ALA A 368 13.66 8.20 20.69
N LYS A 369 14.88 8.69 20.46
CA LYS A 369 15.89 8.90 21.51
C LYS A 369 15.44 9.94 22.53
N ASN A 370 14.84 11.04 22.07
CA ASN A 370 14.31 12.09 22.93
C ASN A 370 13.10 11.60 23.74
N LEU A 371 12.19 10.85 23.10
CA LEU A 371 11.02 10.27 23.77
C LEU A 371 11.42 9.24 24.84
N MET A 372 12.39 8.36 24.53
CA MET A 372 12.85 7.33 25.47
C MET A 372 13.51 7.93 26.72
N ASN A 373 14.26 9.03 26.57
CA ASN A 373 14.83 9.77 27.71
C ASN A 373 13.76 10.42 28.58
N SER A 374 12.67 10.92 27.98
CA SER A 374 11.53 11.51 28.69
C SER A 374 10.73 10.46 29.46
N VAL A 375 10.44 9.31 28.84
CA VAL A 375 9.72 8.19 29.46
C VAL A 375 10.51 7.63 30.64
N VAL A 376 11.82 7.41 30.51
CA VAL A 376 12.67 6.92 31.61
C VAL A 376 12.68 7.88 32.79
N SER A 377 12.73 9.19 32.54
CA SER A 377 12.71 10.21 33.59
C SER A 377 11.35 10.24 34.31
N THR A 378 10.27 10.10 33.56
CA THR A 378 8.90 10.07 34.08
C THR A 378 8.65 8.81 34.92
N VAL A 379 9.14 7.65 34.49
CA VAL A 379 9.04 6.39 35.26
C VAL A 379 9.88 6.47 36.54
N LYS A 380 11.08 7.06 36.49
CA LYS A 380 11.91 7.28 37.69
C LYS A 380 11.22 8.22 38.68
N ALA A 381 10.66 9.33 38.20
CA ALA A 381 9.91 10.28 39.04
C ALA A 381 8.67 9.61 39.65
N SER A 382 7.93 8.83 38.86
CA SER A 382 6.73 8.10 39.29
C SER A 382 7.06 7.02 40.32
N TYR A 383 8.19 6.32 40.18
CA TYR A 383 8.68 5.37 41.17
C TYR A 383 9.05 6.04 42.51
N VAL A 384 9.75 7.17 42.45
CA VAL A 384 10.11 7.96 43.65
C VAL A 384 8.85 8.53 44.32
N ALA A 385 7.87 8.99 43.55
CA ALA A 385 6.59 9.45 44.06
C ALA A 385 5.79 8.31 44.71
N SER A 386 5.68 7.16 44.05
CA SER A 386 4.95 5.97 44.51
C SER A 386 5.53 5.40 45.82
N THR A 387 6.86 5.35 45.94
CA THR A 387 7.54 4.88 47.17
C THR A 387 7.43 5.86 48.34
N LYS A 388 7.32 7.17 48.08
CA LYS A 388 7.05 8.18 49.12
C LYS A 388 5.57 8.20 49.54
N TYR A 389 4.63 7.99 48.61
CA TYR A 389 3.19 7.96 48.88
C TYR A 389 2.76 6.72 49.70
N GLN A 390 3.37 5.56 49.45
CA GLN A 390 3.12 4.35 50.26
C GLN A 390 3.48 4.50 51.75
N LYS A 391 4.40 5.41 52.11
CA LYS A 391 4.78 5.69 53.49
C LYS A 391 3.87 6.71 54.19
N SER A 392 3.01 7.41 53.45
CA SER A 392 2.17 8.50 53.94
C SER A 392 0.68 8.18 53.74
N GLN A 393 0.09 7.49 54.73
CA GLN A 393 -1.35 7.29 54.98
C GLN A 393 -2.18 6.40 54.03
N GLY A 394 -2.84 5.40 54.64
CA GLY A 394 -4.28 5.11 54.47
C GLY A 394 -4.77 4.69 53.08
N MET A 395 -4.46 3.47 52.67
CA MET A 395 -4.85 2.87 51.39
C MET A 395 -6.32 2.37 51.37
N GLN A 396 -7.30 3.25 51.64
CA GLN A 396 -8.72 2.84 51.65
C GLN A 396 -9.70 3.65 50.77
N ASN A 397 -9.35 4.80 50.18
CA ASN A 397 -10.36 5.63 49.49
C ASN A 397 -10.17 5.90 47.99
N LEU A 398 -9.22 5.25 47.31
CA LEU A 398 -9.13 5.32 45.85
C LEU A 398 -8.99 3.90 45.31
N ASN A 399 -10.08 3.40 44.73
CA ASN A 399 -10.18 2.10 44.08
C ASN A 399 -9.40 2.12 42.74
N MET A 400 -8.08 2.29 42.82
CA MET A 400 -7.13 2.25 41.72
C MET A 400 -6.16 1.09 41.94
N PRO A 401 -5.86 0.25 40.93
CA PRO A 401 -4.96 -0.87 41.07
C PRO A 401 -3.55 -0.38 41.41
N ALA A 402 -3.06 -0.71 42.61
CA ALA A 402 -1.73 -0.33 43.05
C ALA A 402 -0.65 -1.07 42.24
N ILE A 403 0.14 -0.30 41.47
CA ILE A 403 1.27 -0.83 40.71
C ILE A 403 2.36 -1.30 41.69
N SER A 404 2.55 -2.61 41.82
CA SER A 404 3.62 -3.18 42.64
C SER A 404 4.94 -3.24 41.87
N TRP A 405 5.91 -2.41 42.24
CA TRP A 405 7.23 -2.40 41.62
C TRP A 405 8.10 -3.56 42.14
N LYS A 406 8.25 -4.62 41.35
CA LYS A 406 9.23 -5.69 41.64
C LYS A 406 10.52 -5.43 40.88
N MET A 407 11.53 -4.89 41.56
CA MET A 407 12.87 -4.73 40.97
C MET A 407 13.55 -6.09 40.84
N LYS A 408 13.95 -6.44 39.62
CA LYS A 408 14.86 -7.56 39.39
C LYS A 408 16.28 -7.11 39.79
N ALA A 409 16.94 -7.85 40.67
CA ALA A 409 18.30 -7.53 41.08
C ALA A 409 19.22 -7.50 39.84
N PRO A 410 20.06 -6.46 39.67
CA PRO A 410 20.94 -6.38 38.51
C PRO A 410 21.91 -7.56 38.51
N GLU A 411 22.03 -8.22 37.35
CA GLU A 411 22.92 -9.37 37.19
C GLU A 411 24.37 -8.93 37.45
N LYS A 412 25.06 -9.69 38.32
CA LYS A 412 26.47 -9.45 38.63
C LYS A 412 27.28 -9.69 37.36
N LYS A 413 27.88 -8.63 36.82
CA LYS A 413 28.84 -8.75 35.72
C LYS A 413 30.09 -9.48 36.23
N PRO A 414 30.56 -10.56 35.58
CA PRO A 414 31.80 -11.21 35.97
C PRO A 414 32.98 -10.25 35.72
N LEU A 415 33.80 -10.02 36.74
CA LEU A 415 34.94 -9.09 36.66
C LEU A 415 36.07 -9.57 35.73
N VAL A 416 36.06 -10.84 35.33
CA VAL A 416 37.06 -11.40 34.40
C VAL A 416 36.36 -12.25 33.35
N LYS A 417 36.58 -11.93 32.07
CA LYS A 417 36.16 -12.77 30.94
C LYS A 417 36.96 -14.07 30.96
N ARG A 418 36.30 -15.23 31.13
CA ARG A 418 36.89 -16.51 30.75
C ARG A 418 36.84 -16.62 29.22
N GLU A 419 37.99 -16.80 28.59
CA GLU A 419 38.05 -17.21 27.18
C GLU A 419 37.36 -18.57 27.02
N LYS A 420 36.51 -18.69 25.99
CA LYS A 420 35.85 -19.94 25.64
C LYS A 420 36.89 -20.90 25.05
N GLN A 421 36.98 -22.11 25.60
CA GLN A 421 37.65 -23.23 24.93
C GLN A 421 36.85 -23.59 23.67
N ASP A 422 37.55 -23.61 22.54
CA ASP A 422 37.08 -24.03 21.23
C ASP A 422 37.29 -25.54 21.13
N ASP A 423 36.20 -26.31 21.08
CA ASP A 423 36.23 -27.75 20.88
C ASP A 423 36.37 -28.06 19.39
N GLY A 424 37.57 -28.41 18.93
CA GLY A 424 37.75 -28.92 17.57
C GLY A 424 39.17 -29.02 17.03
N GLN A 425 39.88 -30.10 17.37
CA GLN A 425 41.00 -30.70 16.62
C GLN A 425 42.27 -29.86 16.38
N THR A 426 43.34 -30.15 17.13
CA THR A 426 44.49 -30.93 16.62
C THR A 426 45.53 -31.14 17.73
N ASN A 427 45.87 -32.40 17.95
CA ASN A 427 47.02 -32.83 18.73
C ASN A 427 48.30 -32.17 18.20
N LYS A 428 48.89 -31.24 18.96
CA LYS A 428 50.34 -31.00 18.98
C LYS A 428 50.78 -30.65 20.39
N VAL A 429 51.24 -31.68 21.09
CA VAL A 429 52.05 -31.56 22.31
C VAL A 429 53.20 -30.60 22.05
N LYS A 430 53.26 -29.49 22.78
CA LYS A 430 54.49 -28.70 22.96
C LYS A 430 54.83 -28.63 24.45
N ARG A 431 56.03 -29.15 24.73
CA ARG A 431 56.65 -29.36 26.04
C ARG A 431 56.77 -28.08 26.87
N SER A 432 56.68 -28.31 28.18
CA SER A 432 56.99 -27.44 29.33
C SER A 432 58.16 -26.46 29.14
N SER A 433 57.99 -25.24 29.66
CA SER A 433 59.11 -24.38 30.09
C SER A 433 58.99 -24.13 31.60
N GLN A 434 60.12 -24.34 32.27
CA GLN A 434 60.28 -24.52 33.71
C GLN A 434 59.78 -23.32 34.55
N LYS A 435 59.09 -23.62 35.66
CA LYS A 435 58.88 -22.66 36.76
C LYS A 435 60.24 -22.27 37.36
N LYS A 436 60.67 -21.03 37.19
CA LYS A 436 61.73 -20.46 38.03
C LYS A 436 61.14 -20.22 39.43
N HIS A 437 61.69 -20.91 40.42
CA HIS A 437 61.39 -20.69 41.83
C HIS A 437 62.14 -19.45 42.31
N ILE A 438 61.45 -18.30 42.41
CA ILE A 438 62.03 -17.06 42.92
C ILE A 438 61.80 -17.02 44.43
N ASN A 439 62.88 -16.91 45.20
CA ASN A 439 62.86 -16.91 46.65
C ASN A 439 62.36 -15.53 47.15
N PRO A 440 61.25 -15.44 47.91
CA PRO A 440 60.55 -14.18 48.18
C PRO A 440 61.38 -13.13 48.94
N VAL A 441 62.44 -13.53 49.64
CA VAL A 441 63.34 -12.61 50.37
C VAL A 441 64.20 -11.78 49.41
N GLN A 442 64.54 -12.30 48.23
CA GLN A 442 65.40 -11.63 47.25
C GLN A 442 64.63 -10.61 46.39
N ALA A 443 63.33 -10.84 46.17
CA ALA A 443 62.44 -9.88 45.50
C ALA A 443 62.05 -8.68 46.41
N LEU A 444 62.16 -8.85 47.73
CA LEU A 444 61.90 -7.79 48.72
C LEU A 444 63.13 -6.90 49.00
N SER A 445 64.35 -7.37 48.70
CA SER A 445 65.56 -6.55 48.76
C SER A 445 65.68 -5.56 47.59
N GLU A 446 65.05 -5.83 46.45
CA GLU A 446 65.03 -4.92 45.29
C GLU A 446 64.06 -3.74 45.46
N PHE A 447 63.12 -3.80 46.41
CA PHE A 447 62.19 -2.69 46.68
C PHE A 447 62.65 -1.72 47.80
N LYS A 448 63.74 -2.03 48.52
CA LYS A 448 64.27 -1.16 49.59
C LYS A 448 65.41 -0.22 49.14
N ALA A 449 65.76 -0.22 47.86
CA ALA A 449 66.83 0.63 47.30
C ALA A 449 66.31 1.83 46.49
N MET A 450 65.03 2.21 46.63
CA MET A 450 64.43 3.40 45.98
C MET A 450 63.89 4.43 46.97
N ASP A 451 64.53 4.54 48.14
CA ASP A 451 64.37 5.69 49.05
C ASP A 451 65.76 6.07 49.62
N SER A 452 66.61 6.67 48.79
CA SER A 452 67.68 7.62 49.17
C SER A 452 68.47 8.09 47.93
N ILE A 453 68.16 9.34 47.53
CA ILE A 453 68.88 10.25 46.60
C ILE A 453 68.72 9.98 45.10
#